data_AF-A0A7C6CCD3-F1
#
_entry.id   AF-A0A7C6CCD3-F1
#
_cell.length_a   1.000
_cell.length_b   1.000
_cell.length_c   1.000
_cell.angle_alpha   90.00
_cell.angle_beta   90.00
_cell.angle_gamma   90.00
#
_symmetry.space_group_name_H-M   'P 1'
#
loop_
_entity.id
_entity.type
_entity.pdbx_description
1 polymer ?
#
loop_
_entity_poly.entity_id
_entity_poly.type
_entity_poly.pdbx_seq_one_letter_code
_entity_poly.pdbx_strand_id
1 'polypeptide(L)'
;MMYNEDIPLLKEYLLILDSINVTGIIYDDLAVLNIVKNLKLNIPLVWFGIHSFTNYYTSNYWYEKGVKYGVLSTEITLDQIKKISNNTKLITMMYGYGYLPMFVSARPLITSYFKHINKPYEKKVYNMYESQRNKTYPTIENEEGTIILSSDIINTIEELPDISKMVDYLILSSLNISKDKFTNIYEYYIKALSFLDNKEELKKISQDVSNESDHKTDKGFLYKETVYRVKNSDN
;
A
#
# COMPACT_ATOMS: atom_id res chain seq x y z
N MET A 1 -11.57 0.21 -10.26
CA MET A 1 -12.25 1.53 -10.06
C MET A 1 -13.73 1.24 -9.87
N MET A 2 -14.44 2.03 -9.08
CA MET A 2 -15.88 1.87 -8.86
C MET A 2 -16.66 2.75 -9.86
N TYR A 3 -17.61 2.17 -10.59
CA TYR A 3 -18.53 2.89 -11.47
C TYR A 3 -19.97 2.84 -10.94
N ASN A 4 -20.88 3.61 -11.55
CA ASN A 4 -22.26 3.69 -11.09
C ASN A 4 -22.99 2.35 -11.18
N GLU A 5 -22.65 1.56 -12.19
CA GLU A 5 -23.23 0.23 -12.45
C GLU A 5 -22.85 -0.79 -11.37
N ASP A 6 -21.73 -0.56 -10.67
CA ASP A 6 -21.23 -1.43 -9.60
C ASP A 6 -21.94 -1.18 -8.26
N ILE A 7 -22.57 -0.01 -8.08
CA ILE A 7 -23.17 0.42 -6.81
C ILE A 7 -24.27 -0.54 -6.29
N PRO A 8 -25.19 -1.07 -7.11
CA PRO A 8 -26.16 -2.06 -6.65
C PRO A 8 -25.49 -3.31 -6.06
N LEU A 9 -24.51 -3.88 -6.79
CA LEU A 9 -23.79 -5.08 -6.35
C LEU A 9 -22.96 -4.80 -5.09
N LEU A 10 -22.30 -3.64 -5.01
CA LEU A 10 -21.58 -3.20 -3.82
C LEU A 10 -22.47 -3.18 -2.57
N LYS A 11 -23.71 -2.68 -2.69
CA LYS A 11 -24.66 -2.67 -1.57
C LYS A 11 -25.00 -4.08 -1.09
N GLU A 12 -25.22 -5.01 -2.02
CA GLU A 12 -25.50 -6.42 -1.70
C GLU A 12 -24.31 -7.05 -0.95
N TYR A 13 -23.09 -6.86 -1.45
CA TYR A 13 -21.88 -7.34 -0.77
C TYR A 13 -21.71 -6.74 0.63
N LEU A 14 -21.94 -5.43 0.81
CA LEU A 14 -21.83 -4.80 2.12
C LEU A 14 -22.83 -5.38 3.14
N LEU A 15 -24.06 -5.70 2.72
CA LEU A 15 -25.03 -6.38 3.59
C LEU A 15 -24.58 -7.78 3.98
N ILE A 16 -24.00 -8.53 3.05
CA ILE A 16 -23.43 -9.86 3.32
C ILE A 16 -22.27 -9.73 4.31
N LEU A 17 -21.35 -8.79 4.08
CA LEU A 17 -20.18 -8.58 4.94
C LEU A 17 -20.57 -8.15 6.37
N ASP A 18 -21.65 -7.40 6.52
CA ASP A 18 -22.24 -7.06 7.83
C ASP A 18 -22.72 -8.32 8.54
N SER A 19 -23.45 -9.19 7.84
CA SER A 19 -24.04 -10.40 8.42
C SER A 19 -23.02 -11.42 8.91
N ILE A 20 -21.84 -11.47 8.29
CA ILE A 20 -20.76 -12.40 8.67
C ILE A 20 -19.76 -11.80 9.67
N ASN A 21 -19.98 -10.55 10.13
CA ASN A 21 -19.17 -9.87 11.14
C ASN A 21 -17.66 -9.83 10.81
N VAL A 22 -17.30 -9.40 9.60
CA VAL A 22 -15.88 -9.19 9.26
C VAL A 22 -15.23 -8.15 10.18
N THR A 23 -13.94 -8.32 10.48
CA THR A 23 -13.18 -7.39 11.34
C THR A 23 -13.11 -5.98 10.77
N GLY A 24 -13.13 -5.85 9.45
CA GLY A 24 -13.27 -4.57 8.78
C GLY A 24 -13.10 -4.67 7.27
N ILE A 25 -13.41 -3.59 6.58
CA ILE A 25 -13.32 -3.47 5.12
C ILE A 25 -12.31 -2.37 4.78
N ILE A 26 -11.28 -2.73 4.01
CA ILE A 26 -10.39 -1.76 3.38
C ILE A 26 -11.10 -1.18 2.16
N TYR A 27 -11.23 0.13 2.12
CA TYR A 27 -11.89 0.83 1.04
C TYR A 27 -11.11 2.07 0.61
N ASP A 28 -11.19 2.39 -0.67
CA ASP A 28 -10.64 3.62 -1.26
C ASP A 28 -11.77 4.55 -1.73
N ASP A 29 -12.82 4.00 -2.35
CA ASP A 29 -13.95 4.78 -2.85
C ASP A 29 -14.94 5.22 -1.75
N LEU A 30 -15.25 6.51 -1.71
CA LEU A 30 -16.14 7.12 -0.71
C LEU A 30 -17.58 6.60 -0.75
N ALA A 31 -18.02 5.99 -1.86
CA ALA A 31 -19.31 5.32 -1.94
C ALA A 31 -19.47 4.27 -0.84
N VAL A 32 -18.39 3.56 -0.47
CA VAL A 32 -18.42 2.55 0.60
C VAL A 32 -18.81 3.18 1.94
N LEU A 33 -18.10 4.23 2.36
CA LEU A 33 -18.42 4.95 3.60
C LEU A 33 -19.85 5.50 3.56
N ASN A 34 -20.25 6.10 2.44
CA ASN A 34 -21.59 6.67 2.30
C ASN A 34 -22.69 5.61 2.46
N ILE A 35 -22.54 4.47 1.78
CA ILE A 35 -23.51 3.36 1.81
C ILE A 35 -23.58 2.75 3.21
N VAL A 36 -22.43 2.42 3.82
CA VAL A 36 -22.36 1.85 5.18
C VAL A 36 -23.08 2.75 6.18
N LYS A 37 -22.88 4.07 6.11
CA LYS A 37 -23.58 5.02 6.98
C LYS A 37 -25.07 5.10 6.71
N ASN A 38 -25.49 5.16 5.45
CA ASN A 38 -26.90 5.27 5.09
C ASN A 38 -27.69 4.02 5.47
N LEU A 39 -27.10 2.84 5.27
CA LEU A 39 -27.68 1.56 5.66
C LEU A 39 -27.50 1.24 7.16
N LYS A 40 -26.74 2.06 7.89
CA LYS A 40 -26.41 1.90 9.31
C LYS A 40 -25.78 0.54 9.62
N LEU A 41 -24.92 0.06 8.72
CA LEU A 41 -24.20 -1.20 8.92
C LEU A 41 -23.17 -1.04 10.04
N ASN A 42 -22.94 -2.11 10.79
CA ASN A 42 -22.04 -2.11 11.94
C ASN A 42 -20.70 -2.76 11.60
N ILE A 43 -20.12 -2.37 10.45
CA ILE A 43 -18.84 -2.90 9.98
C ILE A 43 -17.75 -1.84 10.15
N PRO A 44 -16.62 -2.17 10.80
CA PRO A 44 -15.48 -1.26 10.84
C PRO A 44 -14.90 -0.98 9.46
N LEU A 45 -14.62 0.29 9.20
CA LEU A 45 -14.00 0.72 7.94
C LEU A 45 -12.53 1.06 8.14
N VAL A 46 -11.72 0.63 7.17
CA VAL A 46 -10.30 0.95 7.04
C VAL A 46 -10.14 1.85 5.82
N TRP A 47 -9.89 3.13 6.05
CA TRP A 47 -9.63 4.07 4.96
C TRP A 47 -8.27 3.78 4.33
N PHE A 48 -8.26 3.43 3.05
CA PHE A 48 -7.04 3.15 2.28
C PHE A 48 -6.33 4.44 1.84
N GLY A 49 -5.89 5.24 2.80
CA GLY A 49 -5.27 6.55 2.59
C GLY A 49 -3.84 6.53 2.05
N ILE A 50 -3.43 5.51 1.29
CA ILE A 50 -2.03 5.28 0.86
C ILE A 50 -1.40 6.50 0.12
N HIS A 51 -2.21 7.33 -0.52
CA HIS A 51 -1.77 8.54 -1.23
C HIS A 51 -2.06 9.86 -0.49
N SER A 52 -2.80 9.86 0.61
CA SER A 52 -3.34 11.10 1.21
C SER A 52 -3.35 11.14 2.74
N PHE A 53 -3.11 10.03 3.42
CA PHE A 53 -2.98 9.98 4.87
C PHE A 53 -1.58 10.42 5.30
N THR A 54 -1.32 11.73 5.17
CA THR A 54 -0.04 12.39 5.43
C THR A 54 -0.08 13.35 6.62
N ASN A 55 -1.24 13.53 7.26
CA ASN A 55 -1.42 14.41 8.41
C ASN A 55 -2.59 13.97 9.31
N TYR A 56 -2.54 14.35 10.59
CA TYR A 56 -3.56 13.94 11.57
C TYR A 56 -4.87 14.75 11.47
N TYR A 57 -4.88 15.92 10.81
CA TYR A 57 -6.13 16.68 10.62
C TYR A 57 -7.08 15.92 9.69
N THR A 58 -6.57 15.42 8.56
CA THR A 58 -7.33 14.59 7.63
C THR A 58 -7.79 13.29 8.28
N SER A 59 -6.93 12.63 9.05
CA SER A 59 -7.31 11.36 9.69
C SER A 59 -8.36 11.53 10.78
N ASN A 60 -8.27 12.60 11.57
CA ASN A 60 -9.27 12.91 12.57
C ASN A 60 -10.61 13.32 11.95
N TYR A 61 -10.60 13.99 10.80
CA TYR A 61 -11.81 14.21 10.01
C TYR A 61 -12.48 12.88 9.61
N TRP A 62 -11.71 11.89 9.12
CA TRP A 62 -12.26 10.56 8.81
C TRP A 62 -12.79 9.83 10.04
N TYR A 63 -12.10 9.95 11.18
CA TYR A 63 -12.57 9.42 12.46
C TYR A 63 -13.93 10.01 12.84
N GLU A 64 -14.11 11.33 12.72
CA GLU A 64 -15.40 12.00 12.96
C GLU A 64 -16.51 11.54 11.98
N LYS A 65 -16.14 11.06 10.79
CA LYS A 65 -17.09 10.45 9.86
C LYS A 65 -17.46 9.01 10.21
N GLY A 66 -16.83 8.40 11.21
CA GLY A 66 -17.09 7.04 11.67
C GLY A 66 -16.10 5.98 11.15
N VAL A 67 -14.99 6.41 10.53
CA VAL A 67 -13.91 5.51 10.11
C VAL A 67 -13.11 5.10 11.35
N LYS A 68 -12.73 3.81 11.45
CA LYS A 68 -12.02 3.27 12.62
C LYS A 68 -10.52 3.13 12.40
N TYR A 69 -10.12 2.73 11.20
CA TYR A 69 -8.72 2.49 10.86
C TYR A 69 -8.31 3.31 9.64
N GLY A 70 -7.01 3.53 9.45
CA GLY A 70 -6.49 4.15 8.24
C GLY A 70 -5.12 3.63 7.86
N VAL A 71 -4.91 3.43 6.55
CA VAL A 71 -3.61 3.08 5.98
C VAL A 71 -2.83 4.36 5.71
N LEU A 72 -1.71 4.51 6.42
CA LEU A 72 -0.79 5.63 6.28
C LEU A 72 -0.25 5.73 4.86
N SER A 73 0.09 6.95 4.47
CA SER A 73 0.73 7.15 3.19
C SER A 73 2.09 6.46 3.11
N THR A 74 2.47 6.00 1.91
CA THR A 74 3.79 5.42 1.64
C THR A 74 4.85 6.46 1.29
N GLU A 75 4.48 7.74 1.24
CA GLU A 75 5.33 8.86 0.81
C GLU A 75 5.70 9.81 1.96
N ILE A 76 5.75 9.28 3.20
CA ILE A 76 6.07 10.04 4.41
C ILE A 76 7.23 9.40 5.19
N THR A 77 7.94 10.24 5.97
CA THR A 77 9.07 9.82 6.79
C THR A 77 8.63 9.18 8.11
N LEU A 78 9.54 8.48 8.79
CA LEU A 78 9.28 7.93 10.14
C LEU A 78 8.88 9.02 11.14
N ASP A 79 9.51 10.19 11.08
CA ASP A 79 9.18 11.32 11.97
C ASP A 79 7.77 11.86 11.71
N GLN A 80 7.36 11.92 10.45
CA GLN A 80 6.00 12.30 10.07
C GLN A 80 4.98 11.25 10.53
N ILE A 81 5.28 9.96 10.36
CA ILE A 81 4.45 8.86 10.86
C ILE A 81 4.29 8.99 12.37
N LYS A 82 5.37 9.14 13.13
CA LYS A 82 5.34 9.34 14.58
C LYS A 82 4.47 10.53 14.98
N LYS A 83 4.59 11.65 14.27
CA LYS A 83 3.77 12.84 14.52
C LYS A 83 2.28 12.57 14.27
N ILE A 84 1.94 11.84 13.21
CA ILE A 84 0.56 11.44 12.93
C ILE A 84 0.04 10.52 14.03
N SER A 85 0.77 9.45 14.35
CA SER A 85 0.39 8.44 15.35
C SER A 85 0.13 9.04 16.73
N ASN A 86 0.91 10.04 17.14
CA ASN A 86 0.70 10.73 18.42
C ASN A 86 -0.57 11.61 18.47
N ASN A 87 -1.19 11.93 17.34
CA ASN A 87 -2.28 12.92 17.25
C ASN A 87 -3.56 12.38 16.57
N THR A 88 -3.48 11.23 15.90
CA THR A 88 -4.61 10.60 15.22
C THR A 88 -5.45 9.79 16.19
N LYS A 89 -6.77 9.78 15.96
CA LYS A 89 -7.71 8.88 16.65
C LYS A 89 -7.97 7.58 15.88
N LEU A 90 -7.56 7.52 14.61
CA LEU A 90 -7.63 6.29 13.82
C LEU A 90 -6.58 5.29 14.32
N ILE A 91 -6.95 4.01 14.29
CA ILE A 91 -5.99 2.92 14.41
C ILE A 91 -5.21 2.85 13.08
N THR A 92 -3.89 2.93 13.17
CA THR A 92 -3.00 3.12 12.03
C THR A 92 -2.51 1.80 11.45
N MET A 93 -2.47 1.74 10.12
CA MET A 93 -1.85 0.64 9.39
C MET A 93 -0.78 1.19 8.45
N MET A 94 0.27 0.43 8.19
CA MET A 94 1.34 0.84 7.26
C MET A 94 1.81 -0.34 6.42
N TYR A 95 2.20 -0.10 5.17
CA TYR A 95 2.95 -1.09 4.39
C TYR A 95 4.31 -1.38 5.02
N GLY A 96 4.51 -2.63 5.43
CA GLY A 96 5.77 -3.13 5.95
C GLY A 96 6.60 -3.85 4.91
N TYR A 97 5.93 -4.57 3.99
CA TYR A 97 6.58 -5.33 2.93
C TYR A 97 5.78 -5.36 1.63
N GLY A 98 6.50 -5.45 0.51
CA GLY A 98 5.95 -5.78 -0.81
C GLY A 98 6.06 -4.63 -1.79
N TYR A 99 5.60 -4.88 -3.02
CA TYR A 99 5.48 -3.83 -4.02
C TYR A 99 4.39 -2.83 -3.64
N LEU A 100 4.64 -1.56 -3.95
CA LEU A 100 3.63 -0.53 -3.87
C LEU A 100 2.97 -0.32 -5.24
N PRO A 101 1.63 -0.21 -5.32
CA PRO A 101 0.97 0.24 -6.53
C PRO A 101 1.28 1.72 -6.75
N MET A 102 2.03 2.03 -7.82
CA MET A 102 2.37 3.41 -8.19
C MET A 102 1.37 4.01 -9.17
N PHE A 103 0.73 3.17 -9.98
CA PHE A 103 -0.23 3.60 -10.98
C PHE A 103 -1.26 2.50 -11.22
N VAL A 104 -2.52 2.90 -11.35
CA VAL A 104 -3.64 2.00 -11.67
C VAL A 104 -4.49 2.66 -12.75
N SER A 105 -4.84 1.89 -13.77
CA SER A 105 -5.71 2.28 -14.87
C SER A 105 -6.69 1.15 -15.15
N ALA A 106 -7.98 1.47 -15.33
CA ALA A 106 -8.99 0.49 -15.78
C ALA A 106 -8.89 0.18 -17.29
N ARG A 107 -7.98 0.86 -18.00
CA ARG A 107 -7.72 0.61 -19.42
C ARG A 107 -6.59 -0.41 -19.59
N PRO A 108 -6.66 -1.29 -20.61
CA PRO A 108 -5.60 -2.23 -20.92
C PRO A 108 -4.49 -1.54 -21.74
N LEU A 109 -3.61 -0.81 -21.06
CA LEU A 109 -2.55 -0.01 -21.68
C LEU A 109 -1.49 -0.85 -22.40
N ILE A 110 -1.15 -2.03 -21.87
CA ILE A 110 -0.17 -2.94 -22.47
C ILE A 110 -0.75 -3.52 -23.76
N THR A 111 -1.96 -4.10 -23.72
CA THR A 111 -2.64 -4.58 -24.93
C THR A 111 -2.79 -3.46 -25.96
N SER A 112 -3.16 -2.26 -25.54
CA SER A 112 -3.29 -1.09 -26.43
C SER A 112 -1.96 -0.75 -27.11
N TYR A 113 -0.86 -0.78 -26.37
CA TYR A 113 0.49 -0.55 -26.92
C TYR A 113 0.89 -1.62 -27.94
N PHE A 114 0.72 -2.90 -27.62
CA PHE A 114 1.05 -4.01 -28.53
C PHE A 114 0.23 -3.96 -29.82
N LYS A 115 -1.07 -3.64 -29.70
CA LYS A 115 -1.95 -3.39 -30.85
C LYS A 115 -1.43 -2.25 -31.72
N HIS A 116 -1.03 -1.13 -31.11
CA HIS A 116 -0.52 0.04 -31.83
C HIS A 116 0.74 -0.28 -32.66
N ILE A 117 1.65 -1.09 -32.13
CA ILE A 117 2.88 -1.49 -32.82
C ILE A 117 2.72 -2.76 -33.68
N ASN A 118 1.50 -3.25 -33.87
CA ASN A 118 1.17 -4.47 -34.62
C ASN A 118 1.97 -5.70 -34.16
N LYS A 119 2.11 -5.90 -32.84
CA LYS A 119 2.74 -7.09 -32.25
C LYS A 119 1.76 -7.86 -31.36
N PRO A 120 1.92 -9.19 -31.22
CA PRO A 120 1.09 -9.96 -30.31
C PRO A 120 1.36 -9.57 -28.86
N TYR A 121 0.28 -9.45 -28.07
CA TYR A 121 0.35 -9.34 -26.62
C TYR A 121 0.43 -10.75 -26.00
N GLU A 122 1.27 -10.92 -25.00
CA GLU A 122 1.37 -12.15 -24.20
C GLU A 122 0.97 -11.85 -22.77
N LYS A 123 0.14 -12.69 -22.15
CA LYS A 123 -0.27 -12.50 -20.76
C LYS A 123 0.87 -12.86 -19.80
N LYS A 124 1.71 -11.89 -19.49
CA LYS A 124 2.84 -11.98 -18.55
C LYS A 124 3.09 -10.64 -17.87
N VAL A 125 3.99 -10.65 -16.88
CA VAL A 125 4.48 -9.41 -16.26
C VAL A 125 5.44 -8.72 -17.24
N TYR A 126 5.11 -7.50 -17.62
CA TYR A 126 6.00 -6.61 -18.38
C TYR A 126 6.74 -5.69 -17.43
N ASN A 127 7.66 -4.91 -17.98
CA ASN A 127 8.54 -4.05 -17.23
C ASN A 127 8.63 -2.70 -17.92
N MET A 128 8.09 -1.66 -17.31
CA MET A 128 8.28 -0.29 -17.78
C MET A 128 9.67 0.19 -17.36
N TYR A 129 10.50 0.54 -18.34
CA TYR A 129 11.85 1.06 -18.09
C TYR A 129 11.84 2.59 -18.10
N GLU A 130 12.42 3.19 -17.07
CA GLU A 130 12.62 4.63 -16.93
C GLU A 130 14.12 4.94 -17.00
N SER A 131 14.51 5.62 -18.07
CA SER A 131 15.92 5.78 -18.43
C SER A 131 16.69 6.78 -17.58
N GLN A 132 16.05 7.81 -16.99
CA GLN A 132 16.77 8.84 -16.26
C GLN A 132 17.29 8.33 -14.92
N ARG A 133 16.56 7.43 -14.24
CA ARG A 133 17.02 6.78 -13.00
C ARG A 133 17.51 5.36 -13.21
N ASN A 134 17.48 4.86 -14.45
CA ASN A 134 17.81 3.47 -14.80
C ASN A 134 17.02 2.47 -13.94
N LYS A 135 15.71 2.68 -13.84
CA LYS A 135 14.80 1.87 -13.01
C LYS A 135 13.78 1.14 -13.87
N THR A 136 13.40 -0.05 -13.39
CA THR A 136 12.41 -0.90 -14.03
C THR A 136 11.23 -1.09 -13.07
N TYR A 137 10.03 -0.97 -13.59
CA TYR A 137 8.78 -1.04 -12.82
C TYR A 137 7.94 -2.20 -13.36
N PRO A 138 7.64 -3.23 -12.54
CA PRO A 138 6.77 -4.31 -12.97
C PRO A 138 5.39 -3.78 -13.37
N THR A 139 4.95 -4.12 -14.56
CA THR A 139 3.69 -3.68 -15.14
C THR A 139 2.83 -4.90 -15.46
N ILE A 140 1.68 -4.97 -14.82
CA ILE A 140 0.75 -6.09 -14.88
C ILE A 140 -0.52 -5.61 -15.55
N GLU A 141 -1.05 -6.40 -16.46
CA GLU A 141 -2.35 -6.17 -17.05
C GLU A 141 -3.23 -7.41 -16.87
N ASN A 142 -4.45 -7.17 -16.39
CA ASN A 142 -5.49 -8.18 -16.23
C ASN A 142 -6.84 -7.61 -16.69
N GLU A 143 -7.93 -8.31 -16.39
CA GLU A 143 -9.29 -7.93 -16.79
C GLU A 143 -9.75 -6.60 -16.18
N GLU A 144 -9.19 -6.22 -15.02
CA GLU A 144 -9.46 -4.96 -14.30
C GLU A 144 -8.64 -3.78 -14.83
N GLY A 145 -7.69 -4.03 -15.75
CA GLY A 145 -6.85 -3.03 -16.39
C GLY A 145 -5.35 -3.20 -16.10
N THR A 146 -4.62 -2.09 -16.06
CA THR A 146 -3.16 -2.06 -15.93
C THR A 146 -2.72 -1.47 -14.59
N ILE A 147 -1.79 -2.15 -13.92
CA ILE A 147 -1.13 -1.70 -12.69
C ILE A 147 0.36 -1.60 -12.94
N ILE A 148 0.99 -0.49 -12.53
CA ILE A 148 2.45 -0.35 -12.48
C ILE A 148 2.85 -0.34 -11.00
N LEU A 149 3.77 -1.23 -10.65
CA LEU A 149 4.30 -1.42 -9.31
C LEU A 149 5.60 -0.63 -9.12
N SER A 150 5.98 -0.42 -7.86
CA SER A 150 7.27 0.17 -7.49
C SER A 150 8.45 -0.63 -8.04
N SER A 151 9.56 0.07 -8.34
CA SER A 151 10.77 -0.59 -8.85
C SER A 151 11.43 -1.48 -7.80
N ASP A 152 11.41 -1.01 -6.56
CA ASP A 152 11.99 -1.68 -5.39
C ASP A 152 10.84 -2.12 -4.47
N ILE A 153 11.06 -3.20 -3.73
CA ILE A 153 10.13 -3.74 -2.74
C ILE A 153 10.39 -3.07 -1.38
N ILE A 154 9.36 -2.64 -0.67
CA ILE A 154 9.56 -2.12 0.69
C ILE A 154 9.93 -3.27 1.62
N ASN A 155 10.89 -3.05 2.52
CA ASN A 155 11.22 -3.95 3.61
C ASN A 155 11.59 -3.19 4.90
N THR A 156 10.73 -3.31 5.91
CA THR A 156 10.80 -2.52 7.17
C THR A 156 11.31 -3.31 8.38
N ILE A 157 11.89 -4.50 8.20
CA ILE A 157 12.31 -5.36 9.33
C ILE A 157 13.25 -4.63 10.31
N GLU A 158 14.21 -3.85 9.82
CA GLU A 158 15.15 -3.11 10.67
C GLU A 158 14.47 -1.97 11.45
N GLU A 159 13.34 -1.47 10.96
CA GLU A 159 12.57 -0.35 11.52
C GLU A 159 11.46 -0.81 12.48
N LEU A 160 11.21 -2.12 12.59
CA LEU A 160 10.21 -2.68 13.51
C LEU A 160 10.32 -2.18 14.97
N PRO A 161 11.52 -1.94 15.55
CA PRO A 161 11.63 -1.43 16.93
C PRO A 161 11.03 -0.04 17.13
N ASP A 162 10.99 0.78 16.07
CA ASP A 162 10.39 2.11 16.09
C ASP A 162 8.92 2.05 15.63
N ILE A 163 8.65 1.30 14.55
CA ILE A 163 7.31 1.13 14.00
C ILE A 163 6.35 0.51 15.03
N SER A 164 6.78 -0.51 15.77
CA SER A 164 5.94 -1.19 16.78
C SER A 164 5.47 -0.28 17.92
N LYS A 165 6.10 0.88 18.11
CA LYS A 165 5.72 1.88 19.12
C LYS A 165 4.74 2.93 18.59
N MET A 166 4.51 2.99 17.28
CA MET A 166 3.77 4.07 16.64
C MET A 166 2.74 3.61 15.59
N VAL A 167 2.80 2.39 15.09
CA VAL A 167 1.84 1.85 14.12
C VAL A 167 1.21 0.58 14.69
N ASP A 168 -0.12 0.47 14.58
CA ASP A 168 -0.88 -0.64 15.15
C ASP A 168 -0.83 -1.91 14.29
N TYR A 169 -0.81 -1.77 12.96
CA TYR A 169 -0.76 -2.90 12.03
C TYR A 169 0.24 -2.71 10.89
N LEU A 170 0.90 -3.80 10.52
CA LEU A 170 1.72 -3.88 9.31
C LEU A 170 1.01 -4.66 8.21
N ILE A 171 1.02 -4.10 7.00
CA ILE A 171 0.52 -4.71 5.78
C ILE A 171 1.72 -5.33 5.05
N LEU A 172 1.67 -6.65 4.88
CA LEU A 172 2.60 -7.37 4.01
C LEU A 172 1.85 -7.74 2.72
N SER A 173 2.29 -7.22 1.59
CA SER A 173 1.64 -7.41 0.30
C SER A 173 2.31 -8.52 -0.49
N SER A 174 1.51 -9.51 -0.93
CA SER A 174 1.94 -10.58 -1.83
C SER A 174 1.74 -10.25 -3.31
N LEU A 175 1.31 -9.03 -3.64
CA LEU A 175 1.04 -8.62 -5.01
C LEU A 175 2.28 -8.80 -5.87
N ASN A 176 2.18 -9.59 -6.94
CA ASN A 176 3.30 -9.94 -7.83
C ASN A 176 4.47 -10.68 -7.14
N ILE A 177 4.17 -11.45 -6.10
CA ILE A 177 5.13 -12.31 -5.40
C ILE A 177 4.56 -13.72 -5.34
N SER A 178 5.38 -14.74 -5.59
CA SER A 178 4.91 -16.13 -5.52
C SER A 178 4.51 -16.51 -4.09
N LYS A 179 3.54 -17.42 -3.96
CA LYS A 179 3.03 -17.86 -2.66
C LYS A 179 4.13 -18.42 -1.75
N ASP A 180 5.02 -19.24 -2.30
CA ASP A 180 6.08 -19.89 -1.53
C ASP A 180 7.06 -18.87 -0.96
N LYS A 181 7.52 -17.93 -1.80
CA LYS A 181 8.38 -16.82 -1.37
C LYS A 181 7.69 -15.96 -0.31
N PHE A 182 6.44 -15.57 -0.57
CA PHE A 182 5.69 -14.72 0.36
C PHE A 182 5.47 -15.41 1.72
N THR A 183 5.28 -16.73 1.73
CA THR A 183 5.18 -17.50 2.98
C THR A 183 6.49 -17.42 3.76
N ASN A 184 7.64 -17.61 3.12
CA ASN A 184 8.95 -17.44 3.76
C ASN A 184 9.14 -16.03 4.31
N ILE A 185 8.78 -15.01 3.52
CA ILE A 185 8.86 -13.60 3.95
C ILE A 185 7.99 -13.34 5.17
N TYR A 186 6.76 -13.85 5.18
CA TYR A 186 5.87 -13.74 6.33
C TYR A 186 6.52 -14.33 7.60
N GLU A 187 7.09 -15.55 7.50
CA GLU A 187 7.79 -16.18 8.62
C GLU A 187 9.00 -15.36 9.11
N TYR A 188 9.74 -14.69 8.22
CA TYR A 188 10.80 -13.78 8.61
C TYR A 188 10.28 -12.56 9.39
N TYR A 189 9.15 -11.98 8.98
CA TYR A 189 8.52 -10.89 9.73
C TYR A 189 8.06 -11.35 11.12
N ILE A 190 7.45 -12.54 11.23
CA ILE A 190 7.07 -13.11 12.52
C ILE A 190 8.29 -13.38 13.41
N LYS A 191 9.35 -13.97 12.85
CA LYS A 191 10.62 -14.17 13.55
C LYS A 191 11.18 -12.84 14.07
N ALA A 192 11.18 -11.79 13.25
CA ALA A 192 11.73 -10.48 13.60
C ALA A 192 11.06 -9.85 14.82
N LEU A 193 9.77 -10.12 15.08
CA LEU A 193 9.07 -9.63 16.28
C LEU A 193 9.68 -10.14 17.59
N SER A 194 10.41 -11.26 17.57
CA SER A 194 11.13 -11.79 18.75
C SER A 194 12.47 -11.10 19.00
N PHE A 195 12.91 -10.21 18.10
CA PHE A 195 14.24 -9.60 18.12
C PHE A 195 14.20 -8.07 18.06
N LEU A 196 13.10 -7.43 18.51
CA LEU A 196 12.95 -5.97 18.47
C LEU A 196 14.08 -5.20 19.20
N ASP A 197 14.69 -5.81 20.23
CA ASP A 197 15.82 -5.20 20.95
C ASP A 197 17.20 -5.55 20.37
N ASN A 198 17.26 -6.41 19.33
CA ASN A 198 18.51 -6.90 18.75
C ASN A 198 18.67 -6.44 17.28
N LYS A 199 19.29 -5.27 17.12
CA LYS A 199 19.54 -4.66 15.79
C LYS A 199 20.37 -5.55 14.85
N GLU A 200 21.35 -6.28 15.37
CA GLU A 200 22.20 -7.13 14.53
C GLU A 200 21.41 -8.29 13.94
N GLU A 201 20.52 -8.90 14.74
CA GLU A 201 19.68 -10.00 14.27
C GLU A 201 18.60 -9.50 13.29
N LEU A 202 17.97 -8.35 13.55
CA LEU A 202 17.04 -7.74 12.59
C LEU A 202 17.70 -7.44 11.25
N LYS A 203 18.96 -6.98 11.26
CA LYS A 203 19.71 -6.74 10.02
C LYS A 203 19.94 -8.03 9.23
N LYS A 204 20.25 -9.14 9.90
CA LYS A 204 20.38 -10.45 9.23
C LYS A 204 19.05 -10.91 8.63
N ILE A 205 17.96 -10.84 9.40
CA ILE A 205 16.63 -11.24 8.92
C ILE A 205 16.19 -10.33 7.75
N SER A 206 16.46 -9.02 7.83
CA SER A 206 16.22 -8.07 6.73
C SER A 206 16.98 -8.45 5.46
N GLN A 207 18.22 -8.91 5.60
CA GLN A 207 19.01 -9.42 4.49
C GLN A 207 18.43 -10.71 3.91
N ASP A 208 17.96 -11.64 4.75
CA ASP A 208 17.31 -12.88 4.30
C ASP A 208 16.04 -12.58 3.49
N VAL A 209 15.19 -11.64 3.95
CA VAL A 209 14.04 -11.15 3.18
C VAL A 209 14.47 -10.54 1.84
N SER A 210 15.57 -9.79 1.84
CA SER A 210 16.08 -9.14 0.63
C SER A 210 16.62 -10.14 -0.39
N ASN A 211 17.19 -11.26 0.08
CA ASN A 211 17.67 -12.35 -0.78
C ASN A 211 16.53 -13.18 -1.38
N GLU A 212 15.43 -13.35 -0.63
CA GLU A 212 14.24 -14.09 -1.09
C GLU A 212 13.39 -13.28 -2.10
N SER A 213 13.42 -11.94 -1.97
CA SER A 213 12.63 -11.00 -2.76
C SER A 213 13.00 -11.03 -4.26
N ASP A 214 11.99 -10.91 -5.13
CA ASP A 214 12.20 -10.93 -6.59
C ASP A 214 12.93 -9.70 -7.12
N HIS A 215 12.86 -8.58 -6.40
CA HIS A 215 13.51 -7.32 -6.75
C HIS A 215 14.26 -6.78 -5.53
N LYS A 216 15.12 -5.80 -5.79
CA LYS A 216 15.83 -5.07 -4.73
C LYS A 216 14.84 -4.54 -3.70
N THR A 217 15.20 -4.65 -2.43
CA THR A 217 14.45 -4.05 -1.34
C THR A 217 14.96 -2.65 -1.00
N ASP A 218 14.07 -1.78 -0.53
CA ASP A 218 14.42 -0.48 0.04
C ASP A 218 13.52 -0.11 1.23
N LYS A 219 13.72 1.08 1.78
CA LYS A 219 12.98 1.62 2.93
C LYS A 219 11.84 2.57 2.52
N GLY A 220 11.45 2.58 1.25
CA GLY A 220 10.48 3.54 0.72
C GLY A 220 10.89 4.99 0.97
N PHE A 221 9.97 5.78 1.54
CA PHE A 221 10.16 7.18 1.90
C PHE A 221 10.50 7.42 3.38
N LEU A 222 10.71 6.35 4.17
CA LEU A 222 10.93 6.44 5.62
C LEU A 222 12.04 7.42 6.03
N TYR A 223 13.06 7.59 5.18
CA TYR A 223 14.20 8.48 5.37
C TYR A 223 14.40 9.49 4.22
N LYS A 224 13.38 9.72 3.39
CA LYS A 224 13.48 10.60 2.21
C LYS A 224 12.53 11.78 2.38
N GLU A 225 13.06 12.96 2.72
CA GLU A 225 12.28 14.19 2.75
C GLU A 225 11.97 14.71 1.33
N THR A 226 10.78 15.27 1.14
CA THR A 226 10.43 15.99 -0.08
C THR A 226 11.14 17.34 -0.10
N VAL A 227 12.22 17.46 -0.87
CA VAL A 227 12.94 18.73 -1.05
C VAL A 227 12.36 19.46 -2.27
N TYR A 228 11.64 20.56 -2.03
CA TYR A 228 11.24 21.49 -3.08
C TYR A 228 12.45 22.33 -3.51
N ARG A 229 13.08 21.99 -4.63
CA ARG A 229 14.02 22.91 -5.29
C ARG A 229 13.20 23.97 -6.02
N VAL A 230 12.94 25.09 -5.36
CA VAL A 230 12.47 26.29 -6.06
C VAL A 230 13.60 26.72 -7.00
N LYS A 231 13.40 26.62 -8.31
CA LYS A 231 14.31 27.29 -9.25
C LYS A 231 14.18 28.78 -8.97
N ASN A 232 15.24 29.39 -8.43
CA ASN A 232 15.37 30.84 -8.49
C ASN A 232 15.24 31.21 -9.97
N SER A 233 14.18 31.96 -10.28
CA SER A 233 14.02 32.59 -11.57
C SER A 233 14.97 33.78 -11.53
N ASP A 234 16.21 33.58 -11.96
CA ASP A 234 17.09 34.71 -12.22
C ASP A 234 16.48 35.47 -13.41
N ASN A 235 15.88 36.63 -13.08
CA ASN A 235 15.39 37.64 -14.02
C ASN A 235 16.54 38.27 -14.82
#